data_AF-A0A509L4H6-F1
#
_entry.id   AF-A0A509L4H6-F1
#
_cell.length_a   1.000
_cell.length_b   1.000
_cell.length_c   1.000
_cell.angle_alpha   90.00
_cell.angle_beta   90.00
_cell.angle_gamma   90.00
#
_symmetry.space_group_name_H-M   'P 1'
#
loop_
_entity.id
_entity.type
_entity.pdbx_description
1 polymer ?
#
loop_
_entity_poly.entity_id
_entity_poly.type
_entity_poly.pdbx_seq_one_letter_code
_entity_poly.pdbx_strand_id
1 'polypeptide(L)'
;MVQTLKKYLLYAIIAGFCYMLLAYHFIYTGGEDVNIMNSVRTLKKEKLNLRYTFFSVQKKKPDTIMKIDVLRDAGIGDILVEFDIITEDENIALENKYAYEE
;
A
#
# COMPACT_ATOMS: atom_id res chain seq x y z
N MET A 1 -25.76 30.84 -9.43
CA MET A 1 -24.49 30.84 -8.66
C MET A 1 -24.31 29.64 -7.73
N VAL A 2 -25.32 29.25 -6.95
CA VAL A 2 -25.20 28.10 -6.01
C VAL A 2 -24.94 26.76 -6.71
N GLN A 3 -25.56 26.51 -7.88
CA GLN A 3 -25.37 25.25 -8.61
C GLN A 3 -23.97 25.12 -9.25
N THR A 4 -23.36 26.22 -9.70
CA THR A 4 -21.99 26.22 -10.22
C THR A 4 -20.98 26.01 -9.09
N LEU A 5 -21.20 26.61 -7.91
CA LEU A 5 -20.35 26.37 -6.73
C LEU A 5 -20.36 24.90 -6.29
N LYS A 6 -21.53 24.25 -6.27
CA LYS A 6 -21.64 22.81 -5.99
C LYS A 6 -20.84 21.95 -6.95
N LYS A 7 -20.77 22.32 -8.24
CA LYS A 7 -19.96 21.62 -9.25
C LYS A 7 -18.47 21.78 -9.00
N TYR A 8 -17.99 23.00 -8.71
CA TYR A 8 -16.58 23.23 -8.37
C TYR A 8 -16.17 22.50 -7.09
N LEU A 9 -17.04 22.47 -6.09
CA LEU A 9 -16.81 21.71 -4.87
C LEU A 9 -16.71 20.20 -5.15
N LEU A 10 -17.57 19.67 -6.02
CA LEU A 10 -17.49 18.28 -6.48
C LEU A 10 -16.16 18.00 -7.21
N TYR A 11 -15.73 18.89 -8.11
CA TYR A 11 -14.43 18.73 -8.79
C TYR A 11 -13.25 18.81 -7.82
N ALA A 12 -13.29 19.66 -6.81
CA ALA A 12 -12.27 19.73 -5.77
C ALA A 12 -12.19 18.43 -4.96
N ILE A 13 -13.34 17.84 -4.62
CA ILE A 13 -13.41 16.53 -3.94
C ILE A 13 -12.82 15.44 -4.83
N ILE A 14 -13.20 15.39 -6.11
CA ILE A 14 -12.68 14.40 -7.06
C ILE A 14 -11.17 14.55 -7.22
N ALA A 15 -10.67 15.79 -7.40
CA ALA A 15 -9.24 16.05 -7.53
C ALA A 15 -8.47 15.65 -6.26
N GLY A 16 -9.01 15.96 -5.08
CA GLY A 16 -8.43 15.52 -3.80
C GLY A 16 -8.41 14.00 -3.66
N PHE A 17 -9.48 13.32 -4.06
CA PHE A 17 -9.55 11.87 -4.07
C PHE A 17 -8.53 11.24 -5.03
N CYS A 18 -8.41 11.77 -6.25
CA CYS A 18 -7.41 11.33 -7.21
C CYS A 18 -5.98 11.52 -6.68
N TYR A 19 -5.70 12.65 -6.02
CA TYR A 19 -4.39 12.88 -5.39
C TYR A 19 -4.09 11.85 -4.30
N MET A 20 -5.09 11.51 -3.47
CA MET A 20 -4.95 10.49 -2.44
C MET A 20 -4.59 9.11 -3.04
N LEU A 21 -5.23 8.73 -4.15
CA LEU A 21 -4.92 7.47 -4.85
C LEU A 21 -3.51 7.42 -5.45
N LEU A 22 -2.95 8.57 -5.80
CA LEU A 22 -1.58 8.70 -6.30
C LEU A 22 -0.54 8.73 -5.18
N ALA A 23 -0.94 9.22 -4.00
CA ALA A 23 -0.05 9.45 -2.87
C ALA A 23 0.04 8.27 -1.89
N TYR A 24 -0.90 7.33 -1.95
CA TYR A 24 -0.93 6.17 -1.04
C TYR A 24 -1.05 4.83 -1.78
N HIS A 25 -0.37 3.81 -1.24
CA HIS A 25 -0.62 2.40 -1.52
C HIS A 25 -1.65 1.89 -0.51
N PHE A 26 -2.69 1.23 -1.00
CA PHE A 26 -3.70 0.53 -0.21
C PHE A 26 -3.36 -0.95 -0.24
N ILE A 27 -2.87 -1.46 0.88
CA ILE A 27 -2.47 -2.84 1.05
C ILE A 27 -3.60 -3.59 1.74
N TYR A 28 -4.04 -4.65 1.09
CA TYR A 28 -5.06 -5.56 1.59
C TYR A 28 -4.41 -6.86 2.05
N THR A 29 -4.49 -7.13 3.35
CA THR A 29 -3.90 -8.32 4.01
C THR A 29 -4.93 -9.40 4.33
N GLY A 30 -6.15 -9.29 3.76
CA GLY A 30 -7.34 -10.07 4.11
C GLY A 30 -7.13 -11.50 4.63
N GLY A 31 -7.60 -11.74 5.85
CA GLY A 31 -7.88 -13.07 6.40
C GLY A 31 -9.38 -13.38 6.34
N GLU A 32 -9.74 -14.67 6.32
CA GLU A 32 -11.13 -15.17 6.26
C GLU A 32 -11.96 -14.75 7.50
N ASP A 33 -11.29 -14.42 8.62
CA ASP A 33 -11.88 -14.07 9.92
C ASP A 33 -11.46 -12.70 10.49
N VAL A 34 -10.71 -11.87 9.75
CA VAL A 34 -10.22 -10.56 10.24
C VAL A 34 -11.04 -9.43 9.63
N ASN A 35 -11.78 -8.72 10.49
CA ASN A 35 -12.55 -7.50 10.17
C ASN A 35 -11.93 -6.69 9.02
N ILE A 36 -12.71 -6.43 7.96
CA ILE A 36 -12.30 -5.71 6.74
C ILE A 36 -11.65 -4.34 7.04
N MET A 37 -11.98 -3.72 8.18
CA MET A 37 -11.36 -2.45 8.61
C MET A 37 -9.93 -2.62 9.14
N ASN A 38 -9.55 -3.77 9.68
CA ASN A 38 -8.20 -4.02 10.23
C ASN A 38 -7.25 -4.67 9.23
N SER A 39 -7.74 -5.16 8.09
CA SER A 39 -6.94 -5.80 7.04
C SER A 39 -6.51 -4.84 5.93
N VAL A 40 -6.78 -3.55 6.06
CA VAL A 40 -6.28 -2.51 5.16
C VAL A 40 -5.22 -1.68 5.88
N ARG A 41 -4.03 -1.63 5.30
CA ARG A 41 -2.97 -0.69 5.70
C ARG A 41 -2.64 0.22 4.55
N THR A 42 -2.34 1.48 4.85
CA THR A 42 -1.91 2.44 3.85
C THR A 42 -0.43 2.72 4.01
N LEU A 43 0.32 2.64 2.91
CA LEU A 43 1.71 3.11 2.86
C LEU A 43 1.78 4.39 2.04
N LYS A 44 2.60 5.33 2.48
CA LYS A 44 2.84 6.56 1.73
C LYS A 44 3.78 6.27 0.57
N LYS A 45 3.45 6.74 -0.64
CA LYS A 45 4.35 6.62 -1.80
C LYS A 45 5.44 7.68 -1.73
N GLU A 46 6.65 7.31 -2.14
CA GLU A 46 7.72 8.29 -2.35
C GLU A 46 7.48 9.17 -3.58
N LYS A 47 6.93 8.59 -4.64
CA LYS A 47 6.64 9.27 -5.91
C LYS A 47 5.17 9.14 -6.26
N LEU A 48 4.54 10.23 -6.73
CA LEU A 48 3.16 10.22 -7.19
C LEU A 48 3.02 9.33 -8.43
N ASN A 49 2.42 8.16 -8.25
CA ASN A 49 2.19 7.21 -9.33
C ASN A 49 0.99 6.31 -9.02
N LEU A 50 0.40 5.69 -10.05
CA LEU A 50 -0.69 4.72 -9.90
C LEU A 50 -0.19 3.28 -9.74
N ARG A 51 1.13 3.06 -9.68
CA ARG A 51 1.70 1.72 -9.58
C ARG A 51 1.40 1.15 -8.20
N TYR A 52 0.87 -0.07 -8.18
CA TYR A 52 0.53 -0.80 -6.96
C TYR A 52 -0.31 0.03 -5.96
N THR A 53 -1.19 0.91 -6.44
CA THR A 53 -2.11 1.68 -5.56
C THR A 53 -3.04 0.74 -4.79
N PHE A 54 -3.48 -0.36 -5.39
CA PHE A 54 -4.21 -1.41 -4.68
C PHE A 54 -3.41 -2.69 -4.79
N PHE A 55 -2.94 -3.19 -3.65
CA PHE A 55 -2.14 -4.40 -3.62
C PHE A 55 -2.71 -5.38 -2.59
N SER A 56 -2.96 -6.61 -3.01
CA SER A 56 -3.35 -7.68 -2.10
C SER A 56 -2.14 -8.54 -1.79
N VAL A 57 -1.86 -8.67 -0.49
CA VAL A 57 -0.88 -9.60 0.07
C VAL A 57 -1.47 -11.01 0.13
N GLN A 58 -2.80 -11.12 0.16
CA GLN A 58 -3.50 -12.40 0.24
C GLN A 58 -3.11 -13.32 -0.93
N LYS A 59 -2.64 -14.53 -0.61
CA LYS A 59 -2.21 -15.59 -1.56
C LYS A 59 -0.90 -15.31 -2.32
N LYS A 60 -0.14 -14.26 -1.98
CA LYS A 60 1.20 -14.02 -2.53
C LYS A 60 2.27 -14.46 -1.54
N LYS A 61 3.39 -14.99 -2.07
CA LYS A 61 4.54 -15.33 -1.24
C LYS A 61 5.25 -14.03 -0.79
N PRO A 62 5.69 -13.93 0.48
CA PRO A 62 6.42 -12.75 0.99
C PRO A 62 7.61 -12.34 0.11
N ASP A 63 8.40 -13.32 -0.35
CA ASP A 63 9.52 -13.12 -1.28
C ASP A 63 9.12 -12.38 -2.57
N THR A 64 7.96 -12.73 -3.14
CA THR A 64 7.45 -12.06 -4.36
C THR A 64 6.98 -10.63 -4.09
N ILE A 65 6.54 -10.35 -2.87
CA ILE A 65 6.11 -9.02 -2.44
C ILE A 65 7.33 -8.13 -2.21
N MET A 66 8.33 -8.63 -1.48
CA MET A 66 9.58 -7.91 -1.16
C MET A 66 10.47 -7.64 -2.38
N LYS A 67 10.31 -8.43 -3.44
CA LYS A 67 10.93 -8.16 -4.75
C LYS A 67 10.41 -6.88 -5.43
N ILE A 68 9.26 -6.35 -5.02
CA ILE A 68 8.71 -5.12 -5.59
C ILE A 68 9.30 -3.93 -4.85
N ASP A 69 10.32 -3.29 -5.43
CA ASP A 69 11.07 -2.19 -4.80
C ASP A 69 10.14 -1.10 -4.25
N VAL A 70 9.19 -0.64 -5.06
CA VAL A 70 8.26 0.42 -4.66
C VAL A 70 7.37 0.08 -3.44
N LEU A 71 7.16 -1.20 -3.14
CA LEU A 71 6.43 -1.62 -1.95
C LEU A 71 7.38 -1.87 -0.78
N ARG A 72 8.57 -2.45 -1.05
CA ARG A 72 9.64 -2.65 -0.07
C ARG A 72 10.08 -1.31 0.52
N ASP A 73 10.45 -0.35 -0.32
CA ASP A 73 10.90 0.98 0.06
C ASP A 73 9.81 1.76 0.81
N ALA A 74 8.54 1.46 0.53
CA ALA A 74 7.41 2.05 1.22
C ALA A 74 7.16 1.44 2.62
N GLY A 75 7.85 0.36 3.00
CA GLY A 75 7.69 -0.32 4.30
C GLY A 75 6.68 -1.46 4.31
N ILE A 76 6.50 -2.20 3.21
CA ILE A 76 5.61 -3.37 3.21
C ILE A 76 6.12 -4.52 4.10
N GLY A 77 7.42 -4.57 4.36
CA GLY A 77 8.05 -5.56 5.26
C GLY A 77 7.45 -5.52 6.66
N ASP A 78 7.38 -4.32 7.25
CA ASP A 78 6.78 -4.07 8.57
C ASP A 78 5.32 -4.56 8.64
N ILE A 79 4.56 -4.37 7.56
CA ILE A 79 3.18 -4.85 7.48
C ILE A 79 3.14 -6.38 7.47
N LEU A 80 4.04 -7.05 6.76
CA LEU A 80 4.08 -8.51 6.75
C LEU A 80 4.40 -9.07 8.14
N VAL A 81 5.25 -8.40 8.92
CA VAL A 81 5.54 -8.75 10.33
C VAL A 81 4.34 -8.48 11.22
N GLU A 82 3.69 -7.31 11.10
CA GLU A 82 2.50 -6.94 11.89
C GLU A 82 1.36 -7.96 11.77
N PHE A 83 1.21 -8.57 10.58
CA PHE A 83 0.18 -9.58 10.31
C PHE A 83 0.65 -11.02 10.56
N ASP A 84 1.81 -11.23 11.18
CA ASP A 84 2.39 -12.56 11.47
C ASP A 84 2.52 -13.44 10.21
N ILE A 85 2.73 -12.79 9.04
CA ILE A 85 2.94 -13.47 7.76
C ILE A 85 4.41 -13.89 7.63
N ILE A 86 5.31 -13.07 8.18
CA ILE A 86 6.75 -13.34 8.32
C ILE A 86 7.22 -12.90 9.70
N THR A 87 8.33 -13.47 10.16
CA THR A 87 9.03 -13.02 11.36
C THR A 87 9.92 -11.80 11.09
N GLU A 88 10.34 -11.09 12.14
CA GLU A 88 11.28 -9.96 12.05
C GLU A 88 12.60 -10.37 11.38
N ASP A 89 13.15 -11.52 11.77
CA ASP A 89 14.41 -12.05 11.20
C ASP A 89 14.27 -12.34 9.70
N GLU A 90 13.11 -12.87 9.28
CA GLU A 90 12.79 -13.09 7.86
C GLU A 90 12.62 -11.77 7.10
N ASN A 91 12.03 -10.74 7.72
CA ASN A 91 11.93 -9.41 7.11
C ASN A 91 13.32 -8.84 6.83
N ILE A 92 14.20 -8.84 7.84
CA ILE A 92 15.58 -8.37 7.72
C ILE A 92 16.33 -9.16 6.64
N ALA A 93 16.15 -10.49 6.57
CA ALA A 93 16.78 -11.31 5.54
C ALA A 93 16.29 -10.94 4.13
N LEU A 94 14.98 -10.71 3.95
CA LEU A 94 14.39 -10.34 2.67
C LEU A 94 14.76 -8.91 2.25
N GLU A 95 14.77 -7.96 3.18
CA GLU A 95 15.23 -6.59 2.92
C GLU A 95 16.69 -6.60 2.47
N ASN A 96 17.57 -7.28 3.20
CA ASN A 96 18.98 -7.39 2.82
C ASN A 96 19.18 -8.11 1.49
N LYS A 97 18.37 -9.15 1.20
CA LYS A 97 18.46 -9.89 -0.06
C LYS A 97 18.18 -8.98 -1.27
N TYR A 98 17.17 -8.12 -1.16
CA TYR A 98 16.73 -7.27 -2.28
C TYR A 98 17.28 -5.83 -2.24
N ALA A 99 17.94 -5.42 -1.16
CA ALA A 99 18.58 -4.11 -1.05
C ALA A 99 19.77 -3.91 -2.01
N TYR A 100 20.35 -5.00 -2.53
CA TYR A 100 21.54 -4.96 -3.39
C TYR A 100 21.29 -5.41 -4.85
N GLU A 101 20.04 -5.69 -5.25
CA GLU A 101 19.69 -6.11 -6.62
C GLU A 101 19.31 -4.91 -7.54
N GLU A 102 20.07 -3.79 -7.49
CA GLU A 102 19.88 -2.63 -8.41
C GLU A 102 20.27 -2.91 -9.87
#